data_AF-A0A7Y2YC27-F1
#
_entry.id   AF-A0A7Y2YC27-F1
#
_cell.length_a   1.000
_cell.length_b   1.000
_cell.length_c   1.000
_cell.angle_alpha   90.00
_cell.angle_beta   90.00
_cell.angle_gamma   90.00
#
_symmetry.space_group_name_H-M   'P 1'
#
loop_
_entity.id
_entity.type
_entity.pdbx_description
1 polymer ?
#
loop_
_entity_poly.entity_id
_entity_poly.type
_entity_poly.pdbx_seq_one_letter_code
_entity_poly.pdbx_strand_id
1 'polypeptide(L)'
;ELRDFYKRLLNFTLKSEALMGEYEEIHFFNKEHTDGYDHRVLTYLRWSDNEKLIIISNFDSGRSYDIELKLPGHIIKHWELEEGNYALVDALYGTQNSMQIKGGIGHIPIRLDPLQSYIFRLEE
;
A
#
# COMPACT_ATOMS: atom_id res chain seq x y z
N GLU A 1 19.00 11.88 -4.29
CA GLU A 1 18.35 10.62 -3.89
C GLU A 1 17.82 10.64 -2.44
N LEU A 2 18.57 10.18 -1.42
CA LEU A 2 18.00 9.97 -0.07
C LEU A 2 17.39 11.22 0.59
N ARG A 3 18.04 12.39 0.47
CA ARG A 3 17.51 13.65 1.00
C ARG A 3 16.20 14.05 0.32
N ASP A 4 16.05 13.77 -0.97
CA ASP A 4 14.83 14.11 -1.71
C ASP A 4 13.66 13.24 -1.24
N PHE A 5 13.91 11.95 -1.08
CA PHE A 5 12.95 11.01 -0.50
C PHE A 5 12.43 11.49 0.87
N TYR A 6 13.33 11.79 1.82
CA TYR A 6 12.91 12.25 3.14
C TYR A 6 12.17 13.59 3.11
N LYS A 7 12.56 14.51 2.23
CA LYS A 7 11.83 15.77 2.05
C LYS A 7 10.40 15.51 1.59
N ARG A 8 10.20 14.63 0.61
CA ARG A 8 8.86 14.26 0.11
C ARG A 8 8.04 13.58 1.19
N LEU A 9 8.61 12.58 1.85
CA LEU A 9 7.96 11.85 2.93
C LEU A 9 7.51 12.79 4.06
N LEU A 10 8.41 13.62 4.57
CA LEU A 10 8.08 14.56 5.65
C LEU A 10 7.02 15.58 5.21
N ASN A 11 7.14 16.15 4.01
CA ASN A 11 6.12 17.09 3.51
C ASN A 11 4.75 16.43 3.29
N PHE A 12 4.71 15.16 2.87
CA PHE A 12 3.48 14.38 2.77
C PHE A 12 2.85 14.19 4.15
N THR A 13 3.66 13.83 5.16
CA THR A 13 3.15 13.58 6.52
C THR A 13 2.47 14.78 7.18
N LEU A 14 2.83 16.01 6.78
CA LEU A 14 2.19 17.24 7.29
C LEU A 14 0.76 17.45 6.79
N LYS A 15 0.34 16.75 5.73
CA LYS A 15 -0.94 16.98 5.03
C LYS A 15 -1.86 15.77 4.99
N SER A 16 -1.35 14.59 5.32
CA SER A 16 -2.12 13.36 5.28
C SER A 16 -2.93 13.18 6.55
N GLU A 17 -4.26 13.17 6.42
CA GLU A 17 -5.20 12.89 7.51
C GLU A 17 -5.14 11.40 7.90
N ALA A 18 -4.95 10.52 6.92
CA ALA A 18 -4.87 9.07 7.13
C ALA A 18 -3.73 8.65 8.07
N LEU A 19 -2.61 9.36 8.06
CA LEU A 19 -1.48 9.03 8.95
C LEU A 19 -1.79 9.25 10.43
N MET A 20 -2.78 10.10 10.75
CA MET A 20 -3.30 10.32 12.10
C MET A 20 -4.59 9.52 12.39
N GLY A 21 -5.13 8.83 11.38
CA GLY A 21 -6.35 8.05 11.48
C GLY A 21 -6.11 6.60 11.89
N GLU A 22 -7.04 5.75 11.45
CA GLU A 22 -7.07 4.33 11.71
C GLU A 22 -5.86 3.62 11.10
N TYR A 23 -5.49 2.49 11.71
CA TYR A 23 -4.33 1.71 11.34
C TYR A 23 -4.63 0.22 11.44
N GLU A 24 -4.23 -0.51 10.41
CA GLU A 24 -4.23 -1.96 10.44
C GLU A 24 -3.02 -2.52 9.69
N GLU A 25 -2.31 -3.45 10.29
CA GLU A 25 -1.30 -4.22 9.57
C GLU A 25 -1.97 -5.34 8.76
N ILE A 26 -1.49 -5.58 7.55
CA ILE A 26 -1.97 -6.71 6.70
C ILE A 26 -0.81 -7.63 6.33
N HIS A 27 0.26 -7.62 7.14
CA HIS A 27 1.48 -8.35 6.88
C HIS A 27 1.28 -9.85 7.10
N PHE A 28 0.65 -10.25 8.22
CA PHE A 28 0.38 -11.67 8.46
C PHE A 28 -0.59 -12.25 7.44
N PHE A 29 -1.63 -11.50 7.09
CA PHE A 29 -2.55 -11.88 6.02
C PHE A 29 -1.80 -12.16 4.71
N ASN A 30 -0.93 -11.26 4.28
CA ASN A 30 -0.18 -11.44 3.03
C ASN A 30 0.89 -12.53 3.10
N LYS A 31 1.49 -12.82 4.27
CA LYS A 31 2.39 -13.97 4.43
C LYS A 31 1.70 -15.31 4.15
N GLU A 32 0.41 -15.40 4.41
CA GLU A 32 -0.37 -16.63 4.19
C GLU A 32 -1.03 -16.68 2.82
N HIS A 33 -1.35 -15.52 2.23
CA HIS A 33 -2.22 -15.43 1.05
C HIS A 33 -1.53 -14.89 -0.20
N THR A 34 -0.28 -14.44 -0.13
CA THR A 34 0.43 -13.81 -1.25
C THR A 34 1.74 -14.55 -1.53
N ASP A 35 1.80 -15.18 -2.70
CA ASP A 35 3.00 -15.88 -3.14
C ASP A 35 4.19 -14.93 -3.26
N GLY A 36 5.35 -15.34 -2.74
CA GLY A 36 6.57 -14.54 -2.76
C GLY A 36 6.66 -13.46 -1.67
N TYR A 37 5.58 -13.23 -0.90
CA TYR A 37 5.59 -12.33 0.26
C TYR A 37 6.25 -13.01 1.46
N ASP A 38 7.20 -12.34 2.11
CA ASP A 38 7.92 -12.88 3.26
C ASP A 38 8.17 -11.83 4.37
N HIS A 39 8.96 -12.20 5.36
CA HIS A 39 9.25 -11.38 6.54
C HIS A 39 10.04 -10.08 6.24
N ARG A 40 10.60 -9.92 5.03
CA ARG A 40 11.32 -8.70 4.63
C ARG A 40 10.40 -7.65 4.02
N VAL A 41 9.17 -8.03 3.64
CA VAL A 41 8.17 -7.09 3.14
C VAL A 41 7.18 -6.80 4.26
N LEU A 42 6.93 -5.52 4.53
CA LEU A 42 5.91 -5.07 5.47
C LEU A 42 4.85 -4.29 4.72
N THR A 43 3.59 -4.63 4.98
CA THR A 43 2.44 -3.91 4.44
C THR A 43 1.48 -3.58 5.57
N TYR A 44 1.02 -2.35 5.58
CA TYR A 44 0.00 -1.87 6.50
C TYR A 44 -0.82 -0.77 5.84
N LEU A 45 -1.97 -0.52 6.45
CA LEU A 45 -2.96 0.43 5.98
C LEU A 45 -3.07 1.56 6.99
N ARG A 46 -3.33 2.75 6.45
CA ARG A 46 -3.65 3.95 7.22
C ARG A 46 -4.82 4.62 6.54
N TRP A 47 -5.87 4.98 7.26
CA TRP A 47 -6.99 5.66 6.64
C TRP A 47 -7.74 6.58 7.59
N SER A 48 -8.47 7.49 6.98
CA SER A 48 -9.48 8.36 7.58
C SER A 48 -10.70 8.36 6.66
N ASP A 49 -11.72 9.14 6.99
CA ASP A 49 -12.91 9.28 6.14
C ASP A 49 -12.55 9.76 4.72
N ASN A 50 -11.56 10.66 4.60
CA ASN A 50 -11.22 11.35 3.35
C ASN A 50 -9.97 10.79 2.64
N GLU A 51 -9.23 9.89 3.26
CA GLU A 51 -7.95 9.43 2.72
C GLU A 51 -7.70 7.98 3.11
N LYS A 52 -7.39 7.15 2.12
CA LYS A 52 -7.12 5.72 2.28
C LYS A 52 -5.75 5.41 1.70
N LEU A 53 -4.83 4.93 2.54
CA LEU A 53 -3.44 4.68 2.20
C LEU A 53 -3.08 3.20 2.38
N ILE A 54 -2.31 2.70 1.41
CA ILE A 54 -1.73 1.37 1.38
C ILE A 54 -0.21 1.56 1.36
N ILE A 55 0.44 1.23 2.48
CA ILE A 55 1.88 1.42 2.63
C ILE A 55 2.55 0.07 2.56
N ILE A 56 3.53 -0.06 1.67
CA ILE A 56 4.34 -1.27 1.51
C ILE A 56 5.82 -0.91 1.48
N SER A 57 6.67 -1.72 2.12
CA SER A 57 8.11 -1.51 2.19
C SER A 57 8.89 -2.81 2.09
N ASN A 58 9.92 -2.81 1.26
CA ASN A 58 10.93 -3.87 1.18
C ASN A 58 12.12 -3.50 2.07
N PHE A 59 12.43 -4.34 3.06
CA PHE A 59 13.59 -4.16 3.95
C PHE A 59 14.81 -5.01 3.54
N ASP A 60 14.75 -5.71 2.42
CA ASP A 60 15.88 -6.41 1.85
C ASP A 60 16.71 -5.46 0.96
N SER A 61 18.03 -5.47 1.12
CA SER A 61 18.96 -4.61 0.38
C SER A 61 19.53 -5.25 -0.89
N GLY A 62 19.21 -6.51 -1.17
CA GLY A 62 19.67 -7.23 -2.36
C GLY A 62 18.55 -7.90 -3.16
N ARG A 63 17.37 -8.13 -2.57
CA ARG A 63 16.26 -8.82 -3.22
C ARG A 63 15.15 -7.86 -3.65
N SER A 64 14.69 -8.03 -4.88
CA SER A 64 13.45 -7.45 -5.40
C SER A 64 12.28 -8.42 -5.24
N TYR A 65 11.07 -7.87 -5.23
CA TYR A 65 9.82 -8.62 -5.12
C TYR A 65 8.89 -8.27 -6.28
N ASP A 66 8.32 -9.27 -6.92
CA ASP A 66 7.21 -9.14 -7.86
C ASP A 66 6.05 -9.97 -7.27
N ILE A 67 5.06 -9.30 -6.68
CA ILE A 67 3.98 -9.91 -5.89
C ILE A 67 2.62 -9.33 -6.26
N GLU A 68 1.54 -10.09 -6.02
CA GLU A 68 0.18 -9.59 -6.04
C GLU A 68 -0.29 -9.34 -4.60
N LEU A 69 -0.07 -8.12 -4.09
CA LEU A 69 -0.50 -7.74 -2.75
C LEU A 69 -2.02 -7.84 -2.63
N LYS A 70 -2.50 -8.40 -1.52
CA LYS A 70 -3.93 -8.56 -1.24
C LYS A 70 -4.40 -7.69 -0.08
N LEU A 71 -5.49 -6.98 -0.29
CA LEU A 71 -6.25 -6.29 0.76
C LEU A 71 -7.35 -7.22 1.28
N PRO A 72 -7.40 -7.48 2.60
CA PRO A 72 -8.41 -8.34 3.20
C PRO A 72 -9.84 -7.87 2.93
N GLY A 73 -10.78 -8.82 2.83
CA GLY A 73 -12.17 -8.46 2.52
C GLY A 73 -12.89 -7.66 3.60
N HIS A 74 -12.45 -7.69 4.86
CA HIS A 74 -13.02 -6.80 5.88
C HIS A 74 -12.59 -5.35 5.69
N ILE A 75 -11.39 -5.10 5.17
CA ILE A 75 -10.94 -3.75 4.76
C ILE A 75 -11.77 -3.27 3.58
N ILE A 76 -11.96 -4.11 2.55
CA ILE A 76 -12.78 -3.76 1.38
C ILE A 76 -14.20 -3.34 1.81
N LYS A 77 -14.80 -4.11 2.74
CA LYS A 77 -16.10 -3.78 3.31
C LYS A 77 -16.07 -2.50 4.14
N HIS A 78 -15.04 -2.30 4.96
CA HIS A 78 -14.92 -1.13 5.83
C HIS A 78 -14.70 0.16 5.03
N TRP A 79 -13.97 0.10 3.92
CA TRP A 79 -13.80 1.21 2.99
C TRP A 79 -14.97 1.36 2.01
N GLU A 80 -16.01 0.54 2.14
CA GLU A 80 -17.24 0.56 1.32
C GLU A 80 -16.94 0.46 -0.19
N LEU A 81 -15.93 -0.32 -0.57
CA LEU A 81 -15.55 -0.51 -1.97
C LEU A 81 -16.28 -1.69 -2.59
N GLU A 82 -16.70 -1.54 -3.85
CA GLU A 82 -17.42 -2.55 -4.63
C GLU A 82 -16.47 -3.29 -5.59
N GLU A 83 -16.97 -4.32 -6.30
CA GLU A 83 -16.17 -4.96 -7.35
C GLU A 83 -15.84 -3.98 -8.48
N GLY A 84 -14.59 -3.95 -8.92
CA GLY A 84 -14.16 -2.98 -9.92
C GLY A 84 -12.65 -2.78 -9.95
N ASN A 85 -12.23 -1.73 -10.65
CA ASN A 85 -10.83 -1.29 -10.67
C ASN A 85 -10.75 0.12 -10.10
N TYR A 86 -9.81 0.32 -9.18
CA TYR A 86 -9.57 1.58 -8.49
C TYR A 86 -8.17 2.07 -8.80
N ALA A 87 -8.05 3.36 -9.10
CA ALA A 87 -6.75 3.97 -9.36
C ALA A 87 -5.99 4.17 -8.04
N LEU A 88 -4.69 3.91 -8.08
CA LEU A 88 -3.77 4.16 -6.99
C LEU A 88 -2.67 5.10 -7.45
N VAL A 89 -2.29 6.05 -6.59
CA VAL A 89 -1.19 6.96 -6.86
C VAL A 89 -0.20 6.92 -5.72
N ASP A 90 1.08 6.67 -6.02
CA ASP A 90 2.14 6.80 -5.02
C ASP A 90 2.29 8.27 -4.62
N ALA A 91 2.07 8.56 -3.34
CA ALA A 91 2.09 9.90 -2.80
C ALA A 91 3.48 10.57 -2.85
N LEU A 92 4.56 9.77 -2.97
CA LEU A 92 5.93 10.29 -2.96
C LEU A 92 6.40 10.73 -4.35
N TYR A 93 6.19 9.88 -5.36
CA TYR A 93 6.72 10.09 -6.71
C TYR A 93 5.65 10.17 -7.80
N GLY A 94 4.37 9.97 -7.47
CA GLY A 94 3.25 10.05 -8.41
C GLY A 94 3.10 8.84 -9.33
N THR A 95 3.84 7.76 -9.06
CA THR A 95 3.75 6.49 -9.79
C THR A 95 2.31 5.98 -9.74
N GLN A 96 1.75 5.71 -10.91
CA GLN A 96 0.39 5.22 -11.05
C GLN A 96 0.37 3.69 -10.91
N ASN A 97 -0.65 3.17 -10.24
CA ASN A 97 -0.96 1.76 -10.17
C ASN A 97 -2.49 1.59 -10.09
N SER A 98 -2.98 0.35 -9.99
CA SER A 98 -4.39 0.07 -9.81
C SER A 98 -4.62 -1.09 -8.87
N MET A 99 -5.71 -1.02 -8.12
CA MET A 99 -6.25 -2.13 -7.36
C MET A 99 -7.48 -2.70 -8.06
N GLN A 100 -7.51 -4.02 -8.27
CA GLN A 100 -8.71 -4.71 -8.72
C GLN A 100 -9.42 -5.34 -7.51
N ILE A 101 -10.71 -5.07 -7.33
CA ILE A 101 -11.53 -5.74 -6.34
C ILE A 101 -12.30 -6.87 -7.04
N LYS A 102 -12.06 -8.11 -6.59
CA LYS A 102 -12.69 -9.32 -7.12
C LYS A 102 -12.97 -10.30 -6.00
N GLY A 103 -14.21 -10.79 -5.90
CA GLY A 103 -14.61 -11.70 -4.83
C GLY A 103 -14.49 -11.06 -3.44
N GLY A 104 -14.63 -9.73 -3.36
CA GLY A 104 -14.49 -8.96 -2.12
C GLY A 104 -13.06 -8.84 -1.58
N ILE A 105 -12.03 -9.19 -2.37
CA ILE A 105 -10.61 -9.01 -2.03
C ILE A 105 -10.01 -7.99 -2.99
N GLY A 106 -9.17 -7.09 -2.48
CA GLY A 106 -8.40 -6.17 -3.32
C GLY A 106 -7.09 -6.83 -3.77
N HIS A 107 -6.76 -6.72 -5.05
CA HIS A 107 -5.56 -7.28 -5.67
C HIS A 107 -4.75 -6.15 -6.29
N ILE A 108 -3.47 -6.06 -5.93
CA ILE A 108 -2.57 -5.00 -6.39
C ILE A 108 -1.27 -5.64 -6.89
N PRO A 109 -0.97 -5.57 -8.21
CA PRO A 109 0.34 -5.99 -8.69
C PRO A 109 1.40 -5.00 -8.21
N ILE A 110 2.44 -5.48 -7.54
CA ILE A 110 3.51 -4.64 -7.01
C ILE A 110 4.86 -5.23 -7.37
N ARG A 111 5.72 -4.37 -7.94
CA ARG A 111 7.16 -4.60 -8.05
C ARG A 111 7.90 -3.70 -7.07
N LEU A 112 8.66 -4.30 -6.16
CA LEU A 112 9.53 -3.60 -5.20
C LEU A 112 10.99 -3.90 -5.51
N ASP A 113 11.76 -2.86 -5.78
CA ASP A 113 13.22 -2.94 -5.79
C ASP A 113 13.79 -3.00 -4.36
N PRO A 114 15.08 -3.34 -4.19
CA PRO A 114 15.69 -3.40 -2.86
C PRO A 114 15.57 -2.06 -2.13
N LEU A 115 15.19 -2.11 -0.86
CA LEU A 115 14.94 -0.94 0.00
C LEU A 115 13.85 0.03 -0.51
N GLN A 116 13.06 -0.36 -1.51
CA GLN A 116 11.99 0.48 -2.03
C GLN A 116 10.75 0.40 -1.15
N SER A 117 9.99 1.50 -1.12
CA SER A 117 8.66 1.57 -0.54
C SER A 117 7.71 2.35 -1.44
N TYR A 118 6.42 2.12 -1.23
CA TYR A 118 5.36 2.93 -1.82
C TYR A 118 4.37 3.35 -0.74
N ILE A 119 3.78 4.52 -0.95
CA ILE A 119 2.61 4.99 -0.20
C ILE A 119 1.52 5.21 -1.25
N PHE A 120 0.77 4.16 -1.57
CA PHE A 120 -0.32 4.27 -2.52
C PHE A 120 -1.54 4.88 -1.84
N ARG A 121 -2.03 5.96 -2.42
CA ARG A 121 -3.32 6.57 -2.08
C ARG A 121 -4.38 6.08 -3.06
N LEU A 122 -5.54 5.70 -2.54
CA LEU A 122 -6.72 5.43 -3.35
C LEU A 122 -7.26 6.75 -3.92
N GLU A 123 -7.41 6.83 -5.24
CA GLU A 123 -8.13 7.93 -5.88
C GLU A 123 -9.61 7.56 -5.98
N GLU A 124 -10.48 8.46 -5.50
CA GLU A 124 -11.94 8.35 -5.60
C GLU A 124 -12.48 8.93 -6.91
#